data_AF-A0A7C5PY28-F1
#
_entry.id   AF-A0A7C5PY28-F1
#
_cell.length_a   1.000
_cell.length_b   1.000
_cell.length_c   1.000
_cell.angle_alpha   90.00
_cell.angle_beta   90.00
_cell.angle_gamma   90.00
#
_symmetry.space_group_name_H-M   'P 1'
#
loop_
_entity.id
_entity.type
_entity.pdbx_description
1 polymer ?
#
loop_
_entity_poly.entity_id
_entity_poly.type
_entity_poly.pdbx_seq_one_letter_code
_entity_poly.pdbx_strand_id
1 'polypeptide(L)' 'MWDISGKDTIYGNPYQWPLIYKANADQIKDADLIFPGQVFEIPNASASEIDAAIQHAKTRGAWSIGVVEESDKQYLAQ' A
#
# COMPACT_ATOMS: atom_id res chain seq x y z
N MET A 1 -3.10 -3.05 -5.18
CA MET A 1 -2.02 -2.06 -5.45
C MET A 1 -0.61 -2.61 -5.71
N TRP A 2 -0.33 -3.88 -5.42
CA TRP A 2 1.01 -4.47 -5.52
C TRP A 2 1.76 -4.21 -6.84
N ASP A 3 1.08 -4.37 -7.98
CA ASP A 3 1.67 -4.17 -9.32
C ASP A 3 2.11 -2.73 -9.56
N ILE A 4 1.34 -1.74 -9.06
CA ILE A 4 1.62 -0.31 -9.27
C ILE A 4 2.91 0.07 -8.53
N SER A 5 3.05 -0.35 -7.28
CA SER A 5 4.25 -0.08 -6.46
C SER A 5 5.48 -0.86 -6.95
N GLY A 6 5.27 -2.03 -7.56
CA GLY A 6 6.33 -2.82 -8.16
C GLY A 6 6.96 -2.21 -9.42
N LYS A 7 6.33 -1.21 -10.06
CA LYS A 7 6.90 -0.54 -11.23
C LYS A 7 8.12 0.28 -10.84
N ASP A 8 9.24 0.08 -11.55
CA ASP A 8 10.47 0.88 -11.40
C ASP A 8 10.25 2.39 -11.51
N THR A 9 9.27 2.81 -12.32
CA THR A 9 8.92 4.23 -12.50
C THR A 9 8.19 4.84 -11.30
N ILE A 10 7.75 4.02 -10.34
CA ILE A 10 7.01 4.43 -9.15
C ILE A 10 7.92 4.26 -7.92
N TYR A 11 8.12 3.01 -7.50
CA TYR A 11 9.00 2.67 -6.37
C TYR A 11 9.97 1.53 -6.65
N GLY A 12 9.74 0.74 -7.71
CA GLY A 12 10.49 -0.50 -8.00
C GLY A 12 10.37 -1.56 -6.90
N ASN A 13 9.45 -1.38 -5.95
CA ASN A 13 9.30 -2.27 -4.81
C ASN A 13 7.81 -2.42 -4.47
N PRO A 14 7.23 -3.61 -4.70
CA PRO A 14 5.83 -3.81 -4.46
C PRO A 14 5.46 -3.73 -2.98
N TYR A 15 6.39 -3.93 -2.05
CA TYR A 15 6.15 -3.81 -0.61
C TYR A 15 5.89 -2.36 -0.15
N GLN A 16 6.08 -1.37 -1.03
CA GLN A 16 5.80 0.04 -0.76
C GLN A 16 4.35 0.44 -1.06
N TRP A 17 3.49 -0.49 -1.47
CA TRP A 17 2.06 -0.23 -1.70
C TRP A 17 1.30 0.44 -0.54
N PRO A 18 1.62 0.21 0.75
CA PRO A 18 0.93 0.90 1.85
C PRO A 18 1.17 2.41 1.84
N LEU A 19 2.24 2.91 1.22
CA LEU A 19 2.50 4.35 1.11
C LEU A 19 1.49 5.03 0.18
N ILE A 20 1.25 4.42 -0.98
CA ILE A 20 0.22 4.89 -1.93
C ILE A 20 -1.14 4.84 -1.25
N TYR A 21 -1.43 3.73 -0.56
CA TYR A 21 -2.68 3.58 0.15
C TYR A 21 -2.86 4.64 1.24
N LYS A 22 -1.84 4.92 2.05
CA LYS A 22 -1.88 5.93 3.11
C LYS A 22 -2.07 7.34 2.55
N ALA A 23 -1.39 7.69 1.46
CA ALA A 23 -1.52 9.02 0.85
C ALA A 23 -2.85 9.23 0.13
N ASN A 24 -3.51 8.16 -0.31
CA ASN A 24 -4.80 8.22 -1.01
C ASN A 24 -5.92 7.57 -0.18
N ALA A 25 -5.72 7.41 1.14
CA ALA A 25 -6.68 6.72 2.02
C ALA A 25 -8.03 7.47 2.09
N ASP A 26 -8.01 8.77 1.78
CA ASP A 26 -9.20 9.61 1.62
C ASP A 26 -10.05 9.21 0.40
N GLN A 27 -9.40 8.75 -0.67
CA GLN A 27 -10.03 8.35 -1.94
C GLN A 27 -10.23 6.84 -2.06
N ILE A 28 -9.44 6.04 -1.33
CA ILE A 28 -9.38 4.59 -1.44
C ILE A 28 -9.88 3.97 -0.15
N LYS A 29 -11.12 3.47 -0.19
CA LYS A 29 -11.67 2.72 0.94
C LYS A 29 -10.98 1.38 1.15
N ASP A 30 -10.53 0.75 0.08
CA ASP A 30 -9.95 -0.60 0.11
C ASP A 30 -8.88 -0.71 -0.99
N ALA A 31 -7.68 -1.15 -0.60
CA ALA A 31 -6.52 -1.22 -1.47
C ALA A 31 -6.62 -2.28 -2.58
N ASP A 32 -7.56 -3.21 -2.43
CA ASP A 32 -7.90 -4.22 -3.43
C ASP A 32 -9.07 -3.77 -4.34
N LEU A 33 -9.85 -2.76 -3.94
CA LEU A 33 -10.94 -2.18 -4.74
C LEU A 33 -10.51 -0.86 -5.39
N ILE A 34 -9.70 -0.96 -6.45
CA ILE A 34 -9.37 0.16 -7.33
C ILE A 34 -10.12 0.05 -8.67
N PHE A 35 -10.58 1.19 -9.19
CA PHE A 35 -11.32 1.30 -10.45
C PHE A 35 -10.46 1.90 -11.57
N PRO A 36 -10.67 1.49 -12.83
CA PRO A 36 -10.02 2.12 -13.98
C PRO A 36 -10.34 3.62 -14.05
N GLY A 37 -9.31 4.45 -14.26
CA GLY A 37 -9.46 5.92 -14.34
C GLY A 37 -9.26 6.65 -13.02
N GLN A 38 -9.04 5.95 -11.90
CA GLN A 38 -8.58 6.59 -10.67
C GLN A 38 -7.14 7.08 -10.82
N VAL A 39 -6.91 8.34 -10.42
CA VAL A 39 -5.60 8.96 -10.36
C VAL A 39 -5.13 8.89 -8.91
N PHE A 40 -4.01 8.22 -8.67
CA PHE A 40 -3.41 8.12 -7.35
C PHE A 40 -2.20 9.01 -7.23
N GLU A 41 -2.09 9.70 -6.10
CA GLU A 41 -0.88 10.43 -5.73
C GLU A 41 0.20 9.45 -5.28
N ILE A 42 1.41 9.63 -5.78
CA ILE A 42 2.57 8.84 -5.37
C ILE A 42 3.40 9.71 -4.42
N PRO A 43 3.28 9.52 -3.10
CA PRO A 43 4.05 10.31 -2.14
C PRO A 43 5.53 9.94 -2.23
N ASN A 44 6.41 10.94 -2.09
CA ASN A 44 7.81 10.68 -1.78
C ASN A 44 7.93 10.43 -0.28
N ALA A 45 8.09 9.17 0.10
CA ALA A 45 8.22 8.76 1.48
C ALA A 45 9.68 8.83 1.95
N SER A 46 9.88 9.19 3.22
CA SER A 46 11.20 9.10 3.86
C SER A 46 11.62 7.64 4.07
N ALA A 47 12.91 7.39 4.28
CA ALA A 47 13.43 6.04 4.49
C ALA A 47 12.72 5.29 5.64
N SER A 48 12.32 6.02 6.70
CA SER A 48 11.58 5.47 7.83
C SER A 48 10.17 5.03 7.46
N GLU A 49 9.47 5.80 6.62
CA GLU A 49 8.13 5.45 6.13
C GLU A 49 8.18 4.29 5.15
N ILE A 50 9.21 4.23 4.30
CA ILE A 50 9.48 3.10 3.41
C ILE A 50 9.70 1.83 4.23
N ASP A 51 10.52 1.88 5.29
CA ASP A 51 10.71 0.72 6.16
C ASP A 51 9.39 0.32 6.84
N ALA A 52 8.65 1.26 7.41
CA ALA A 52 7.35 0.98 8.03
C ALA A 52 6.34 0.33 7.05
N ALA A 53 6.29 0.81 5.81
CA ALA A 53 5.46 0.23 4.76
C ALA A 53 5.91 -1.18 4.38
N ILE A 54 7.22 -1.40 4.24
CA ILE A 54 7.79 -2.73 3.97
C ILE A 54 7.52 -3.68 5.12
N GLN A 55 7.70 -3.24 6.38
CA GLN A 55 7.38 -4.03 7.57
C GLN A 55 5.91 -4.39 7.61
N HIS A 56 5.02 -3.43 7.34
CA HIS A 56 3.58 -3.68 7.27
C HIS A 56 3.24 -4.71 6.18
N ALA A 57 3.77 -4.51 4.96
CA ALA A 57 3.58 -5.41 3.83
C ALA A 57 4.23 -6.79 4.00
N LYS A 58 5.19 -6.96 4.91
CA LYS A 58 5.74 -8.26 5.32
C LYS A 58 4.96 -8.89 6.46
N THR A 59 4.46 -8.08 7.40
CA THR A 59 3.74 -8.53 8.60
C THR A 59 2.35 -9.06 8.26
N ARG A 60 1.74 -8.57 7.17
CA ARG A 60 0.51 -9.17 6.58
C ARG A 60 0.67 -10.64 6.17
N GLY A 61 1.89 -11.18 6.11
CA GLY A 61 2.19 -12.55 5.67
C GLY A 61 2.25 -12.70 4.14
N ALA A 62 2.66 -13.89 3.67
CA ALA A 62 2.57 -14.23 2.26
C ALA A 62 1.11 -14.16 1.80
N TRP A 63 0.85 -13.68 0.59
CA TRP A 63 -0.47 -13.68 -0.06
C TRP A 63 -1.15 -15.06 0.05
N SER A 64 -1.88 -15.27 1.13
CA SER A 64 -2.78 -16.39 1.35
C SER A 64 -4.18 -15.80 1.39
N ILE A 65 -4.98 -16.12 0.39
CA ILE A 65 -6.41 -15.79 0.32
C ILE A 65 -7.05 -16.17 1.68
N GLY A 66 -7.52 -15.19 2.45
CA GLY A 66 -8.37 -15.50 3.61
C GLY A 66 -8.50 -14.51 4.77
N VAL A 67 -7.54 -13.62 5.06
CA VAL A 67 -7.71 -12.62 6.15
C VAL A 67 -6.86 -11.37 5.84
N VAL A 68 -7.36 -10.45 5.01
CA VAL A 68 -6.56 -9.29 4.54
C VAL A 68 -7.09 -7.94 5.06
N GLU A 69 -8.34 -7.85 5.52
CA GLU A 69 -8.95 -6.52 5.79
C GLU A 69 -8.67 -5.91 7.18
N GLU A 70 -8.26 -6.69 8.19
CA GLU A 70 -8.11 -6.18 9.57
C GLU A 70 -6.77 -5.45 9.78
N SER A 71 -5.68 -5.96 9.18
CA SER A 71 -4.35 -5.36 9.29
C SER A 71 -4.27 -4.01 8.58
N ASP A 72 -4.92 -3.89 7.42
CA ASP A 72 -4.84 -2.69 6.57
C ASP A 72 -5.53 -1.50 7.25
N LYS A 73 -6.63 -1.75 7.98
CA LYS A 73 -7.29 -0.74 8.82
C LYS A 73 -6.44 -0.32 10.02
N GLN A 74 -5.72 -1.23 10.66
CA GLN A 74 -4.83 -0.89 11.79
C GLN A 74 -3.68 0.02 11.36
N TYR A 75 -3.13 -0.17 10.16
CA TYR A 75 -2.07 0.69 9.64
C TYR A 75 -2.54 2.12 9.33
N LEU A 76 -3.78 2.26 8.86
CA LEU A 76 -4.39 3.58 8.67
C LEU A 76 -4.69 4.30 9.99
N ALA A 77 -4.89 3.57 11.08
CA ALA A 77 -5.18 4.13 12.39
C ALA A 77 -3.92 4.62 13.15
N GLN A 78 -2.73 4.50 12.58
CA GLN A 78 -1.43 4.77 13.21
C GLN A 78 -0.72 6.02 12.67
#